data_AF-T1KPG6-F1
#
_entry.id   AF-T1KPG6-F1
#
_cell.length_a   1.000
_cell.length_b   1.000
_cell.length_c   1.000
_cell.angle_alpha   90.00
_cell.angle_beta   90.00
_cell.angle_gamma   90.00
#
_symmetry.space_group_name_H-M   'P 1'
#
loop_
_entity.id
_entity.type
_entity.pdbx_description
1 polymer ?
#
loop_
_entity_poly.entity_id
_entity_poly.type
_entity_poly.pdbx_seq_one_letter_code
_entity_poly.pdbx_strand_id
1 'polypeptide(L)'
;MQPLDVCTFPQWKDFVKRFQERVILDRAPVNLQSREAIITMNSLILNQFKSPLFCPMFRYAWSKAGFPIESIRFEGLKEICFEPDAIICTDCSDNRGSFIQCALTN
;
A
#
# COMPACT_ATOMS: atom_id res chain seq x y z
N MET A 1 -21.36 5.86 -4.88
CA MET A 1 -19.93 5.86 -5.24
C MET A 1 -19.37 4.51 -4.85
N GLN A 2 -18.58 3.83 -5.71
CA GLN A 2 -18.03 2.52 -5.36
C GLN A 2 -16.93 2.69 -4.28
N PRO A 3 -16.92 1.91 -3.20
CA PRO A 3 -15.97 2.10 -2.08
C PRO A 3 -14.50 2.10 -2.53
N LEU A 4 -14.13 1.25 -3.48
CA LEU A 4 -12.75 1.15 -3.97
C LEU A 4 -12.27 2.42 -4.69
N ASP A 5 -13.18 3.12 -5.37
CA ASP A 5 -12.88 4.38 -6.08
C ASP A 5 -12.57 5.52 -5.10
N VAL A 6 -13.08 5.45 -3.87
CA VAL A 6 -12.93 6.52 -2.87
C VAL A 6 -11.49 6.62 -2.38
N CYS A 7 -10.90 5.49 -1.96
CA CYS A 7 -9.58 5.50 -1.32
C CYS A 7 -8.65 4.39 -1.82
N THR A 8 -9.15 3.20 -2.18
CA THR A 8 -8.27 2.07 -2.52
C THR A 8 -7.49 2.31 -3.81
N PHE A 9 -8.15 2.72 -4.90
CA PHE A 9 -7.45 2.99 -6.16
C PHE A 9 -6.50 4.19 -6.10
N PRO A 10 -6.85 5.32 -5.45
CA PRO A 10 -5.87 6.38 -5.19
C PRO A 10 -4.59 5.88 -4.51
N GLN A 11 -4.71 5.05 -3.47
CA GLN A 11 -3.57 4.50 -2.73
C GLN A 11 -2.75 3.52 -3.59
N TRP A 12 -3.42 2.67 -4.37
CA TRP A 12 -2.77 1.78 -5.34
C TRP A 12 -1.99 2.57 -6.39
N LYS A 13 -2.56 3.65 -6.95
CA LYS A 13 -1.90 4.49 -7.95
C LYS A 13 -0.65 5.16 -7.38
N ASP A 14 -0.72 5.66 -6.15
CA ASP A 14 0.43 6.28 -5.47
C ASP A 14 1.56 5.25 -5.24
N PHE A 15 1.21 4.03 -4.80
CA PHE A 15 2.20 2.95 -4.66
C PHE A 15 2.88 2.64 -5.99
N VAL A 16 2.10 2.41 -7.05
CA VAL A 16 2.62 2.06 -8.39
C VAL A 16 3.58 3.13 -8.88
N LYS A 17 3.19 4.40 -8.74
CA LYS A 17 4.03 5.54 -9.11
C LYS A 17 5.37 5.52 -8.36
N ARG A 18 5.33 5.42 -7.03
CA ARG A 18 6.54 5.37 -6.17
C ARG A 18 7.44 4.19 -6.52
N PHE A 19 6.86 3.02 -6.75
CA PHE A 19 7.60 1.82 -7.15
C PHE A 19 8.33 2.02 -8.48
N GLN A 20 7.61 2.54 -9.50
CA GLN A 20 8.19 2.80 -10.81
C GLN A 20 9.31 3.85 -10.75
N GLU A 21 9.09 4.94 -10.01
CA GLU A 21 10.10 5.98 -9.78
C GLU A 21 11.35 5.38 -9.12
N ARG A 22 11.19 4.52 -8.12
CA ARG A 22 12.32 3.86 -7.46
C ARG A 22 13.09 2.94 -8.40
N VAL A 23 12.40 2.12 -9.20
CA VAL A 23 13.03 1.24 -10.19
C VAL A 23 13.87 2.04 -11.19
N ILE A 24 13.37 3.21 -11.63
CA ILE A 24 14.09 4.11 -12.55
C ILE A 24 15.33 4.72 -11.85
N LEU A 25 15.17 5.23 -10.62
CA LEU A 25 16.25 5.85 -9.86
C LEU A 25 17.39 4.88 -9.55
N ASP A 26 17.05 3.65 -9.16
CA ASP A 26 18.02 2.60 -8.84
C ASP A 26 18.63 1.95 -10.10
N ARG A 27 18.10 2.26 -11.29
CA ARG A 27 18.41 1.54 -12.55
C ARG A 27 18.25 0.02 -12.37
N ALA A 28 17.22 -0.38 -11.62
CA ALA A 28 17.00 -1.78 -11.30
C ALA A 28 16.72 -2.57 -12.60
N PRO A 29 17.23 -3.80 -12.75
CA PRO A 29 17.07 -4.61 -13.95
C PRO A 29 15.68 -5.26 -14.03
N VAL A 30 14.63 -4.46 -13.84
CA VAL A 30 13.22 -4.88 -13.86
C VAL A 30 12.56 -4.33 -15.12
N ASN A 31 12.01 -5.22 -15.95
CA ASN A 31 11.16 -4.79 -17.06
C ASN A 31 9.75 -4.47 -16.53
N LEU A 32 9.49 -3.18 -16.25
CA LEU A 32 8.20 -2.70 -15.73
C LEU A 32 6.99 -3.01 -16.63
N GLN A 33 7.22 -3.28 -17.91
CA GLN A 33 6.15 -3.62 -18.87
C GLN A 33 5.90 -5.12 -18.97
N SER A 34 6.72 -5.96 -18.32
CA SER A 34 6.50 -7.41 -18.33
C SER A 34 5.29 -7.77 -17.47
N ARG A 35 4.57 -8.81 -17.90
CA ARG A 35 3.40 -9.32 -17.17
C ARG A 35 3.78 -9.75 -15.76
N GLU A 36 4.95 -10.36 -15.59
CA GLU A 36 5.48 -10.85 -14.32
C GLU A 36 5.73 -9.70 -13.35
N ALA A 37 6.36 -8.61 -13.82
CA ALA A 37 6.59 -7.42 -13.01
C ALA A 37 5.27 -6.78 -12.56
N ILE A 38 4.29 -6.67 -13.47
CA ILE A 38 2.96 -6.11 -13.16
C ILE A 38 2.24 -6.98 -12.14
N ILE A 39 2.21 -8.31 -12.31
CA ILE A 39 1.57 -9.24 -11.36
C ILE A 39 2.26 -9.17 -9.99
N THR A 40 3.58 -9.14 -9.98
CA THR A 40 4.37 -9.08 -8.74
C THR A 40 4.10 -7.78 -7.98
N MET A 41 4.10 -6.64 -8.68
CA MET A 41 3.79 -5.34 -8.09
C MET A 41 2.37 -5.29 -7.51
N ASN A 42 1.38 -5.79 -8.25
CA ASN A 42 0.00 -5.88 -7.73
C ASN A 42 -0.09 -6.81 -6.51
N SER A 43 0.61 -7.93 -6.54
CA SER A 43 0.65 -8.87 -5.42
C SER A 43 1.27 -8.24 -4.17
N LEU A 44 2.34 -7.46 -4.33
CA LEU A 44 2.97 -6.70 -3.24
C LEU A 44 1.97 -5.73 -2.59
N ILE A 45 1.27 -4.91 -3.40
CA ILE A 45 0.28 -3.94 -2.91
C ILE A 45 -0.87 -4.65 -2.19
N LEU A 46 -1.45 -5.67 -2.82
CA LEU A 46 -2.57 -6.41 -2.25
C LEU A 46 -2.19 -7.13 -0.95
N ASN A 47 -0.95 -7.62 -0.85
CA ASN A 47 -0.45 -8.19 0.39
C ASN A 47 -0.31 -7.14 1.50
N GLN A 48 0.09 -5.89 1.20
CA GLN A 48 0.07 -4.82 2.21
C GLN A 48 -1.36 -4.55 2.71
N PHE A 49 -2.34 -4.46 1.79
CA PHE A 49 -3.74 -4.20 2.16
C PHE A 49 -4.42 -5.30 2.98
N LYS A 50 -3.84 -6.50 3.07
CA LYS A 50 -4.33 -7.54 3.99
C LYS A 50 -4.03 -7.23 5.46
N SER A 51 -3.11 -6.30 5.73
CA SER A 51 -2.79 -5.91 7.09
C SER A 51 -3.99 -5.26 7.80
N PRO A 52 -4.21 -5.57 9.10
CA PRO A 52 -5.20 -4.87 9.93
C PRO A 52 -5.03 -3.35 9.96
N LEU A 53 -3.82 -2.82 9.69
CA LEU A 53 -3.55 -1.39 9.62
C LEU A 53 -4.41 -0.66 8.56
N PHE A 54 -4.85 -1.37 7.51
CA PHE A 54 -5.69 -0.80 6.45
C PHE A 54 -7.20 -0.97 6.69
N CYS A 55 -7.62 -1.67 7.75
CA CYS A 55 -9.05 -1.81 8.08
C CYS A 55 -9.77 -0.45 8.25
N PRO A 56 -9.20 0.56 8.93
CA PRO A 56 -9.81 1.90 9.02
C PRO A 56 -10.01 2.57 7.67
N MET A 57 -9.07 2.39 6.73
CA MET A 57 -9.18 2.93 5.37
C MET A 57 -10.39 2.34 4.64
N PHE A 58 -10.56 1.01 4.69
CA PHE A 58 -11.72 0.38 4.06
C PHE A 58 -13.02 0.83 4.73
N ARG A 59 -13.10 0.90 6.06
CA ARG A 59 -14.29 1.41 6.78
C ARG A 59 -14.65 2.84 6.35
N TYR A 60 -13.66 3.71 6.22
CA TYR A 60 -13.84 5.05 5.68
C TYR A 60 -14.42 5.01 4.25
N ALA A 61 -13.87 4.16 3.38
CA ALA A 61 -14.36 3.98 2.01
C ALA A 61 -15.84 3.59 1.95
N TRP A 62 -16.24 2.61 2.76
CA TRP A 62 -17.62 2.13 2.84
C TRP A 62 -18.56 3.19 3.41
N SER A 63 -18.12 3.92 4.45
CA SER A 63 -18.88 5.04 5.01
C SER A 63 -19.13 6.12 3.95
N LYS A 64 -18.10 6.50 3.18
CA LYS A 64 -18.21 7.46 2.07
C LYS A 64 -19.04 6.95 0.89
N ALA A 65 -19.14 5.64 0.71
CA ALA A 65 -20.02 5.03 -0.27
C ALA A 65 -21.51 5.03 0.14
N GLY A 66 -21.83 5.46 1.37
CA GLY A 66 -23.20 5.58 1.89
C GLY A 66 -23.67 4.43 2.77
N PHE A 67 -22.77 3.53 3.15
CA PHE A 67 -23.11 2.43 4.07
C PHE A 67 -23.14 2.91 5.52
N PRO A 68 -23.99 2.33 6.39
CA PRO A 68 -24.13 2.71 7.80
C PRO A 68 -22.95 2.18 8.64
N ILE A 69 -21.73 2.61 8.30
CA ILE A 69 -20.49 2.25 8.96
C ILE A 69 -19.84 3.53 9.47
N GLU A 70 -19.32 3.47 10.69
CA GLU A 70 -18.59 4.58 11.31
C GLU A 70 -17.35 4.96 10.48
N SER A 71 -17.23 6.24 10.15
CA SER A 71 -16.05 6.80 9.51
C SER A 71 -14.96 7.02 10.55
N ILE A 72 -13.84 6.33 10.38
CA ILE A 72 -12.68 6.43 11.27
C ILE A 72 -11.55 7.10 10.49
N ARG A 73 -10.74 7.92 11.17
CA ARG A 73 -9.48 8.43 10.59
C ARG A 73 -8.58 7.23 10.26
N PHE A 74 -7.91 7.29 9.11
CA PHE A 74 -6.99 6.25 8.69
C PHE A 74 -5.66 6.87 8.25
N GLU A 75 -4.62 6.06 8.30
CA GLU A 75 -3.35 6.33 7.65
C GLU A 75 -3.36 5.62 6.30
N GLY A 76 -2.91 6.34 5.28
CA GLY A 76 -2.80 5.80 3.93
C GLY A 76 -1.60 4.90 3.80
N LEU A 77 -1.48 4.32 2.61
CA LEU A 77 -0.35 3.50 2.22
C LEU A 77 0.95 4.31 2.25
N LYS A 78 0.89 5.61 1.92
CA LYS A 78 2.06 6.50 1.99
C LYS A 78 2.63 6.52 3.41
N GLU A 79 1.78 6.78 4.38
CA GLU A 79 2.14 6.87 5.80
C GLU A 79 2.63 5.52 6.34
N ILE A 80 1.95 4.43 5.98
CA ILE A 80 2.24 3.09 6.51
C ILE A 80 3.46 2.43 5.83
N CYS A 81 3.67 2.63 4.53
CA CYS A 81 4.67 1.87 3.77
C CYS A 81 5.89 2.67 3.33
N PHE A 82 5.87 4.01 3.38
CA PHE A 82 6.93 4.83 2.78
C PHE A 82 7.48 5.94 3.68
N GLU A 83 6.88 6.18 4.85
CA GLU A 83 7.44 7.14 5.81
C GLU A 83 8.57 6.50 6.66
N PRO A 84 9.62 7.25 7.01
CA PRO A 84 10.77 6.71 7.76
C PRO A 84 10.41 6.18 9.15
N ASP A 85 9.39 6.77 9.77
CA ASP A 85 8.90 6.42 11.11
C ASP A 85 7.75 5.40 11.07
N ALA A 86 7.53 4.75 9.93
CA ALA A 86 6.49 3.74 9.77
C ALA A 86 6.70 2.53 10.69
N ILE A 87 5.60 1.88 11.06
CA ILE A 87 5.59 0.69 11.91
C ILE A 87 6.46 -0.40 11.27
N ILE A 88 7.47 -0.85 11.99
CA ILE A 88 8.38 -1.90 11.54
C ILE A 88 7.71 -3.26 11.81
N CYS A 89 7.43 -4.01 10.74
CA CYS A 89 7.07 -5.43 10.85
C CYS A 89 8.14 -6.19 11.65
N THR A 90 7.73 -6.86 12.73
CA THR A 90 8.61 -7.64 13.61
C THR A 90 9.09 -8.94 13.00
N ASP A 91 8.37 -9.47 12.00
CA ASP A 91 8.67 -10.75 11.36
C ASP A 91 9.63 -10.61 10.18
N CYS A 92 9.79 -9.40 9.65
CA CYS A 92 10.82 -9.11 8.65
C CYS A 92 12.15 -8.88 9.38
N SER A 93 13.17 -9.66 9.04
CA SER A 93 14.54 -9.44 9.53
C SER A 93 15.02 -8.05 9.12
N ASP A 94 14.97 -7.12 10.08
CA ASP A 94 15.40 -5.72 10.00
C ASP A 94 15.07 -5.00 8.67
N ASN A 95 13.84 -4.50 8.53
CA ASN A 95 13.42 -3.65 7.40
C ASN A 95 14.07 -2.25 7.38
N ARG A 96 15.04 -1.97 8.27
CA ARG A 96 15.75 -0.68 8.30
C ARG A 96 16.45 -0.44 6.96
N GLY A 97 15.92 0.49 6.18
CA GLY A 97 16.46 0.89 4.88
C GLY A 97 15.78 0.26 3.67
N SER A 98 14.74 -0.57 3.83
CA SER A 98 13.93 -1.00 2.70
C SER A 98 13.11 0.18 2.14
N PHE A 99 12.95 0.24 0.82
CA PHE A 99 12.14 1.28 0.18
C PHE A 99 10.66 1.17 0.55
N ILE A 100 10.15 -0.06 0.71
CA ILE A 100 8.78 -0.35 1.13
C ILE A 100 8.85 -0.97 2.53
N GLN A 101 8.20 -0.31 3.49
CA GLN A 101 8.01 -0.81 4.84
C GLN A 101 6.83 -1.80 4.85
N CYS A 102 7.06 -2.98 5.42
CA CYS A 102 6.06 -4.04 5.44
C CYS A 102 4.98 -3.74 6.48
N ALA A 103 3.72 -3.71 6.05
CA ALA A 103 2.56 -3.52 6.91
C ALA A 103 2.04 -4.82 7.53
N LEU A 104 2.46 -5.99 7.03
CA LEU A 104 2.01 -7.28 7.55
C LEU A 104 2.64 -7.53 8.93
N THR A 105 1.90 -7.25 9.99
CA THR A 105 2.21 -7.69 11.35
C THR A 105 1.29 -8.86 11.68
N ASN A 106 1.86 -10.00 12.07
CA ASN A 106 1.08 -11.16 12.53
C ASN A 106 0.45 -10.88 13.90
#